data_AF-A0AAN8YFH7-F1
#
_entry.id   AF-A0AAN8YFH7-F1
#
_cell.length_a   1.000
_cell.length_b   1.000
_cell.length_c   1.000
_cell.angle_alpha   90.00
_cell.angle_beta   90.00
_cell.angle_gamma   90.00
#
_symmetry.space_group_name_H-M   'P 1'
#
loop_
_entity.id
_entity.type
_entity.pdbx_description
1 polymer ?
#
loop_
_entity_poly.entity_id
_entity_poly.type
_entity_poly.pdbx_seq_one_letter_code
_entity_poly.pdbx_strand_id
1 'polypeptide(L)' 'MERFILAQGVFSTKPVILVHIDGYFVVRFANEGERDMVLCSGPHYLMRRPIIIEPWVP' A
#
# COMPACT_ATOMS: atom_id res chain seq x y z
N MET A 1 -8.30 2.39 -3.07
CA MET A 1 -6.87 2.12 -2.80
C MET A 1 -6.14 3.38 -2.35
N GLU A 2 -6.16 4.47 -3.12
CA GLU A 2 -5.43 5.70 -2.80
C GLU A 2 -5.70 6.25 -1.38
N ARG A 3 -6.97 6.40 -0.99
CA ARG A 3 -7.35 6.85 0.36
C ARG A 3 -6.87 5.93 1.47
N PHE A 4 -6.76 4.63 1.20
CA PHE A 4 -6.25 3.65 2.16
C PHE A 4 -4.76 3.85 2.39
N ILE A 5 -3.99 4.07 1.32
CA ILE A 5 -2.55 4.34 1.40
C ILE A 5 -2.29 5.66 2.14
N LEU A 6 -2.97 6.74 1.76
CA LEU A 6 -2.83 8.04 2.41
C LEU A 6 -3.22 8.05 3.90
N ALA A 7 -4.00 7.06 4.35
CA ALA A 7 -4.34 6.91 5.76
C ALA A 7 -3.25 6.23 6.61
N GLN A 8 -2.23 5.62 6.00
CA GLN A 8 -1.16 4.92 6.73
C GLN A 8 -0.09 5.86 7.30
N GLY A 9 0.01 7.09 6.78
CA GLY A 9 0.95 8.08 7.28
C GLY A 9 1.23 9.20 6.31
N VAL A 10 2.33 9.93 6.56
CA VAL A 10 2.77 11.06 5.73
C VAL A 10 3.80 10.56 4.73
N PHE A 11 3.56 10.84 3.45
CA PHE A 11 4.46 10.46 2.36
C PHE A 11 5.14 11.71 1.80
N SER A 12 6.43 11.59 1.47
CA SER A 12 7.20 12.65 0.82
C SER A 12 6.70 12.94 -0.59
N THR A 13 6.26 11.90 -1.30
CA THR A 13 5.66 11.97 -2.63
C THR A 13 4.43 11.08 -2.67
N LYS A 14 3.43 11.46 -3.47
CA LYS A 14 2.23 10.65 -3.66
C LYS A 14 2.61 9.24 -4.20
N PRO A 15 2.23 8.14 -3.52
CA PRO A 15 2.50 6.80 -4.01
C PRO A 15 1.81 6.51 -5.34
N VAL A 16 2.46 5.76 -6.21
CA VAL A 16 1.98 5.45 -7.57
C VAL A 16 1.36 4.06 -7.60
N ILE A 17 0.12 3.96 -8.05
CA ILE A 17 -0.58 2.67 -8.23
C ILE A 17 -0.30 2.19 -9.66
N LEU A 18 0.43 1.08 -9.80
CA LEU A 18 0.96 0.59 -11.08
C LEU A 18 0.06 -0.45 -11.75
N VAL A 19 -0.53 -1.35 -10.98
CA VAL A 19 -1.33 -2.48 -11.51
C VAL A 19 -2.65 -2.56 -10.77
N HIS A 20 -3.72 -2.71 -11.54
CA HIS A 20 -5.06 -3.01 -11.05
C HIS A 20 -5.58 -4.23 -11.82
N ILE A 21 -5.14 -5.43 -11.40
CA ILE A 21 -5.80 -6.68 -11.81
C ILE A 21 -6.85 -6.96 -10.74
N ASP A 22 -7.99 -7.54 -11.09
CA ASP A 22 -9.07 -7.77 -10.13
C ASP A 22 -8.55 -8.45 -8.85
N GLY A 23 -8.64 -7.72 -7.74
CA GLY A 23 -8.18 -8.17 -6.41
C GLY A 23 -6.73 -7.83 -6.03
N TYR A 24 -5.90 -7.32 -6.94
CA TYR A 24 -4.48 -7.02 -6.70
C TYR A 24 -4.11 -5.57 -7.04
N PHE A 25 -3.35 -4.95 -6.14
CA PHE A 25 -2.81 -3.61 -6.32
C PHE A 25 -1.30 -3.64 -6.13
N VAL A 26 -0.55 -3.15 -7.12
CA VAL A 26 0.88 -2.88 -6.96
C VAL A 26 1.05 -1.39 -6.71
N VAL A 27 1.70 -1.04 -5.59
CA VAL A 27 1.95 0.35 -5.20
C VAL A 27 3.44 0.59 -5.11
N ARG A 28 3.91 1.64 -5.78
CA ARG A 28 5.29 2.11 -5.73
C ARG A 28 5.40 3.32 -4.79
N PHE A 29 6.25 3.18 -3.79
CA PHE A 29 6.61 4.24 -2.84
C PHE A 29 7.88 4.96 -3.26
N ALA A 30 8.16 6.13 -2.67
CA ALA A 30 9.36 6.90 -2.99
C ALA A 30 10.63 6.28 -2.36
N ASN A 31 10.49 5.61 -1.22
CA ASN A 31 11.58 4.98 -0.49
C ASN A 31 11.09 3.77 0.32
N GLU A 32 12.04 3.00 0.85
CA GLU A 32 11.76 1.79 1.63
C GLU A 32 11.10 2.10 2.98
N GLY A 33 11.43 3.22 3.62
CA GLY A 33 10.80 3.61 4.90
C GLY A 33 9.30 3.84 4.76
N GLU A 34 8.86 4.49 3.69
CA GLU A 34 7.44 4.68 3.37
C GLU A 34 6.73 3.36 3.04
N ARG A 35 7.42 2.44 2.34
CA ARG A 35 6.93 1.09 2.08
C ARG A 35 6.74 0.32 3.39
N ASP A 36 7.74 0.35 4.26
CA ASP A 36 7.76 -0.39 5.52
C ASP A 36 6.75 0.15 6.52
N MET A 37 6.51 1.47 6.51
CA MET A 37 5.42 2.10 7.28
C MET A 37 4.06 1.49 6.93
N VAL A 38 3.80 1.24 5.64
CA VAL A 38 2.55 0.63 5.17
C VAL A 38 2.53 -0.88 5.40
N LEU A 39 3.67 -1.58 5.29
CA LEU A 39 3.76 -3.03 5.52
C LEU A 39 3.59 -3.40 7.01
N CYS A 40 4.13 -2.58 7.91
CA CYS A 40 4.23 -2.88 9.34
C CYS A 40 3.11 -2.28 10.19
N SER A 41 2.14 -1.57 9.62
CA SER A 41 1.08 -0.87 10.37
C SER A 41 -0.06 -1.77 10.86
N GLY A 42 0.00 -3.10 10.62
CA GLY A 42 -0.86 -4.11 11.25
C GLY A 42 -1.87 -4.74 10.29
N PRO A 43 -2.93 -5.40 10.79
CA PRO A 43 -3.93 -6.01 9.92
C PRO A 43 -4.71 -4.94 9.14
N HIS A 44 -4.74 -5.09 7.82
CA HIS A 44 -5.33 -4.11 6.93
C HIS A 44 -6.72 -4.51 6.46
N TYR A 45 -7.61 -3.51 6.43
CA TYR A 45 -8.94 -3.64 5.87
C TYR A 45 -9.13 -2.64 4.73
N LEU A 46 -9.51 -3.15 3.56
CA LEU A 46 -9.94 -2.35 2.43
C LEU A 46 -11.39 -2.69 2.12
N MET A 47 -12.27 -1.68 2.14
CA MET A 47 -13.71 -1.87 1.89
C MET A 47 -14.35 -2.97 2.77
N ARG A 48 -14.01 -3.00 4.06
CA ARG A 48 -14.47 -4.01 5.05
C ARG A 48 -14.02 -5.45 4.75
N ARG A 49 -13.07 -5.65 3.84
CA ARG A 49 -12.45 -6.95 3.58
C ARG A 49 -11.02 -6.92 4.12
N PRO A 50 -10.56 -7.97 4.82
CA PRO A 50 -9.15 -8.09 5.15
C PRO A 50 -8.35 -8.18 3.85
N ILE A 51 -7.20 -7.53 3.82
CA ILE A 51 -6.27 -7.61 2.69
C ILE A 51 -4.93 -8.12 3.17
N ILE A 52 -4.22 -8.79 2.27
CA ILE A 52 -2.83 -9.19 2.46
C ILE A 52 -1.97 -8.09 1.83
N ILE A 53 -0.95 -7.64 2.57
CA ILE A 53 0.07 -6.75 2.06
C ILE A 53 1.40 -7.47 2.17
N GLU A 54 2.09 -7.60 1.04
CA GLU A 54 3.37 -8.27 0.94
C GLU A 54 4.34 -7.41 0.11
N PRO A 55 5.65 -7.50 0.38
CA PRO A 55 6.64 -6.85 -0.48
C PRO A 55 6.57 -7.43 -1.90
N TRP A 56 6.67 -6.58 -2.90
CA TRP A 56 6.74 -7.04 -4.30
C TRP A 56 8.06 -7.77 -4.55
N VAL A 57 7.97 -9.02 -4.98
CA VAL A 57 9.09 -9.83 -5.47
C VAL A 57 8.93 -9.97 -7.00
N PRO A 58 9.96 -9.70 -7.81
CA PRO A 58 9.92 -9.89 -9.27
C PRO A 58 9.56 -11.30 -9.72
#